data_AF-A0A915U925-F1
#
_entry.id   AF-A0A915U925-F1
#
_cell.length_a   1.000
_cell.length_b   1.000
_cell.length_c   1.000
_cell.angle_alpha   90.00
_cell.angle_beta   90.00
_cell.angle_gamma   90.00
#
_symmetry.space_group_name_H-M   'P 1'
#
loop_
_entity.id
_entity.type
_entity.pdbx_description
1 polymer ?
#
loop_
_entity_poly.entity_id
_entity_poly.type
_entity_poly.pdbx_seq_one_letter_code
_entity_poly.pdbx_strand_id
1 'polypeptide(L)'
;MKEAAFQELLGSVRQAGRIRRGTLKPARTTVFRPADIKAVRAKLGTSQPEFAVMIGVSVATLRNWEQGRRIPEGPALALLRVAAKHPDIVIDALHGRRGAA
;
A
#
# COMPACT_ATOMS: atom_id res chain seq x y z
N MET A 1 21.12 32.12 -10.17
CA MET A 1 21.12 30.88 -9.35
C MET A 1 22.53 30.62 -8.86
N LYS A 2 22.71 29.94 -7.72
CA LYS A 2 24.04 29.51 -7.25
C LYS A 2 24.50 28.33 -8.12
N GLU A 3 25.68 28.41 -8.73
CA GLU A 3 26.25 27.36 -9.60
C GLU A 3 26.21 25.98 -8.95
N ALA A 4 26.49 25.90 -7.65
CA ALA A 4 26.44 24.66 -6.88
C ALA A 4 25.07 23.96 -6.93
N ALA A 5 23.96 24.71 -6.82
CA ALA A 5 22.62 24.14 -6.86
C ALA A 5 22.26 23.62 -8.26
N PHE A 6 22.76 24.26 -9.31
CA PHE A 6 22.57 23.80 -10.68
C PHE A 6 23.31 22.49 -10.94
N GLN A 7 24.54 22.37 -10.45
CA GLN A 7 25.33 21.14 -10.58
C GLN A 7 24.72 19.97 -9.78
N GLU A 8 24.15 20.23 -8.61
CA GLU A 8 23.43 19.24 -7.82
C GLU A 8 22.19 18.71 -8.57
N LEU A 9 21.41 19.59 -9.19
CA LEU A 9 20.26 19.25 -10.02
C LEU A 9 20.68 18.39 -11.23
N LEU A 10 21.72 18.79 -11.96
CA LEU A 10 22.25 18.01 -13.07
C LEU A 10 22.72 16.62 -12.63
N GLY A 11 23.36 16.53 -11.46
CA GLY A 11 23.74 15.25 -10.84
C GLY A 11 22.54 14.33 -10.63
N SER A 12 21.47 14.86 -10.04
CA SER A 12 20.23 14.11 -9.76
C SER A 12 19.54 13.61 -11.02
N VAL A 13 19.46 14.45 -12.07
CA VAL A 13 18.85 14.05 -13.36
C VAL A 13 19.66 12.93 -14.04
N ARG A 14 20.99 13.03 -14.03
CA ARG A 14 21.87 11.98 -14.57
C ARG A 14 21.73 10.67 -13.79
N GLN A 15 21.62 10.75 -12.47
CA GLN A 15 21.38 9.61 -11.60
C GLN A 15 20.06 8.92 -11.93
N ALA A 16 18.97 9.69 -12.07
CA ALA A 16 17.66 9.18 -12.47
C ALA A 16 17.70 8.43 -13.81
N GLY A 17 18.44 8.95 -14.80
CA GLY A 17 18.64 8.28 -16.08
C GLY A 17 19.36 6.93 -15.96
N ARG A 18 20.38 6.82 -15.09
CA ARG A 18 21.09 5.56 -14.82
C ARG A 18 20.20 4.53 -14.11
N ILE A 19 19.38 4.99 -13.16
CA ILE A 19 18.38 4.14 -12.48
C ILE A 19 17.37 3.58 -13.49
N ARG A 20 16.83 4.44 -14.36
CA ARG A 20 15.85 4.02 -15.39
C ARG A 20 16.42 3.00 -16.37
N ARG A 21 17.72 3.08 -16.69
CA ARG A 21 18.43 2.11 -17.54
C ARG A 21 18.92 0.86 -16.79
N GLY A 22 18.69 0.76 -15.49
CA GLY A 22 19.13 -0.37 -14.67
C GLY A 22 20.64 -0.42 -14.38
N THR A 23 21.41 0.59 -14.78
CA THR A 23 22.87 0.64 -14.56
C THR A 23 23.24 1.18 -13.18
N LEU A 24 22.26 1.68 -12.43
CA LEU A 24 22.41 2.13 -11.04
C LEU A 24 21.19 1.68 -10.23
N LYS A 25 21.40 1.12 -9.04
CA LYS A 25 20.29 0.79 -8.13
C LYS A 25 19.78 2.07 -7.44
N PRO A 26 18.46 2.25 -7.27
CA PRO A 26 17.93 3.37 -6.50
C PRO A 26 18.47 3.38 -5.07
N ALA A 27 18.78 4.57 -4.55
CA ALA A 27 19.27 4.72 -3.17
C ALA A 27 18.27 4.21 -2.12
N ARG A 28 16.97 4.34 -2.41
CA ARG A 28 15.88 3.78 -1.60
C ARG A 28 14.75 3.33 -2.50
N THR A 29 14.29 2.10 -2.29
CA THR A 29 13.04 1.59 -2.85
C THR A 29 12.08 1.32 -1.70
N THR A 30 10.87 1.87 -1.78
CA THR A 30 9.80 1.49 -0.87
C THR A 30 9.15 0.24 -1.44
N VAL A 31 9.70 -0.94 -1.12
CA VAL A 31 9.11 -2.21 -1.53
C VAL A 31 7.95 -2.55 -0.61
N PHE A 32 6.77 -2.72 -1.19
CA PHE A 32 5.62 -3.18 -0.47
C PHE A 32 5.55 -4.70 -0.52
N ARG A 33 6.06 -5.38 0.51
CA ARG A 33 5.87 -6.83 0.66
C ARG A 33 4.37 -7.13 0.76
N PRO A 34 3.85 -8.17 0.07
CA PRO A 34 2.48 -8.60 0.27
C PRO A 34 2.28 -8.82 1.77
N ALA A 35 1.33 -8.10 2.37
CA ALA A 35 0.89 -8.45 3.70
C ALA A 35 0.30 -9.87 3.61
N ASP A 36 0.41 -10.67 4.66
CA ASP A 36 -0.47 -11.82 4.78
C ASP A 36 -1.88 -11.27 5.03
N ILE A 37 -2.63 -11.08 3.94
CA ILE A 37 -3.94 -10.43 3.95
C ILE A 37 -4.93 -11.22 4.80
N LYS A 38 -4.77 -12.56 4.80
CA LYS A 38 -5.56 -13.44 5.66
C LYS A 38 -5.26 -13.17 7.13
N ALA A 39 -3.99 -12.98 7.49
CA ALA A 39 -3.62 -12.59 8.85
C ALA A 39 -4.11 -11.19 9.24
N VAL A 40 -4.06 -10.21 8.33
CA VAL A 40 -4.62 -8.86 8.56
C VAL A 40 -6.11 -8.94 8.84
N ARG A 41 -6.86 -9.66 8.00
CA ARG A 41 -8.30 -9.88 8.20
C ARG A 41 -8.60 -10.59 9.52
N ALA A 42 -7.82 -11.62 9.87
CA ALA A 42 -7.98 -12.35 11.11
C ALA A 42 -7.75 -11.46 12.35
N LYS A 43 -6.76 -10.56 12.31
CA LYS A 43 -6.53 -9.57 13.38
C LYS A 43 -7.71 -8.60 13.57
N LEU A 44 -8.45 -8.33 12.51
CA LEU A 44 -9.65 -7.49 12.56
C LEU A 44 -10.90 -8.25 12.99
N GLY A 45 -10.84 -9.59 13.13
CA GLY A 45 -11.99 -10.40 13.54
C GLY A 45 -13.12 -10.47 12.51
N THR A 46 -12.83 -10.20 11.23
CA THR A 46 -13.85 -10.08 10.17
C THR A 46 -13.90 -11.30 9.24
N SER A 47 -15.10 -11.59 8.73
CA SER A 47 -15.28 -12.54 7.63
C SER A 47 -14.75 -11.98 6.31
N GLN A 48 -14.54 -12.84 5.30
CA GLN A 48 -14.13 -12.38 3.95
C GLN A 48 -15.10 -11.35 3.35
N PRO A 49 -16.44 -11.53 3.40
CA PRO A 49 -17.38 -10.53 2.91
C PRO A 49 -17.30 -9.19 3.63
N GLU A 50 -17.27 -9.20 4.96
CA GLU A 50 -17.18 -7.98 5.77
C GLU A 50 -15.89 -7.22 5.48
N PHE A 51 -14.76 -7.94 5.42
CA PHE A 51 -13.47 -7.32 5.13
C PHE A 51 -13.39 -6.76 3.71
N ALA A 52 -13.99 -7.45 2.73
CA ALA A 52 -14.03 -6.97 1.35
C ALA A 52 -14.83 -5.65 1.24
N VAL A 53 -15.98 -5.57 1.91
CA VAL A 53 -16.77 -4.33 2.02
C VAL A 53 -15.97 -3.23 2.70
N MET A 54 -15.33 -3.55 3.83
CA MET A 54 -14.52 -2.63 4.62
C MET A 54 -13.43 -1.95 3.76
N ILE A 55 -12.69 -2.71 2.94
CA ILE A 55 -11.61 -2.16 2.11
C ILE A 55 -12.05 -1.77 0.68
N GLY A 56 -13.35 -1.81 0.39
CA GLY A 56 -13.91 -1.36 -0.89
C GLY A 56 -13.57 -2.23 -2.11
N VAL A 57 -13.51 -3.55 -1.93
CA VAL A 57 -13.22 -4.51 -3.03
C VAL A 57 -14.24 -5.64 -3.09
N SER A 58 -14.29 -6.35 -4.22
CA SER A 58 -15.11 -7.56 -4.31
C SER A 58 -14.53 -8.70 -3.47
N VAL A 59 -15.40 -9.59 -2.98
CA VAL A 59 -14.96 -10.83 -2.29
C VAL A 59 -14.06 -11.69 -3.19
N ALA A 60 -14.33 -11.70 -4.50
CA ALA A 60 -13.49 -12.39 -5.48
C ALA A 60 -12.08 -11.79 -5.56
N THR A 61 -11.97 -10.46 -5.50
CA THR A 61 -10.67 -9.75 -5.44
C THR A 61 -9.92 -10.13 -4.18
N LEU A 62 -10.57 -10.07 -3.01
CA LEU A 62 -9.97 -10.46 -1.74
C LEU A 62 -9.48 -11.92 -1.76
N ARG A 63 -10.28 -12.85 -2.28
CA ARG A 63 -9.91 -14.27 -2.42
C ARG A 63 -8.69 -14.46 -3.32
N ASN A 64 -8.64 -13.77 -4.45
CA ASN A 64 -7.47 -13.83 -5.35
C ASN A 64 -6.20 -13.35 -4.64
N TRP A 65 -6.31 -12.36 -3.75
CA TRP A 65 -5.18 -11.89 -2.96
C TRP A 65 -4.79 -12.86 -1.84
N GLU A 66 -5.74 -13.36 -1.05
CA GLU A 66 -5.46 -14.33 0.03
C GLU A 66 -4.90 -15.65 -0.49
N GLN A 67 -5.21 -16.03 -1.73
CA GLN A 67 -4.67 -17.21 -2.41
C GLN A 67 -3.36 -16.95 -3.17
N GLY A 68 -2.87 -15.70 -3.19
CA GLY A 68 -1.64 -15.34 -3.90
C GLY A 68 -1.75 -15.34 -5.43
N ARG A 69 -2.96 -15.46 -6.00
CA ARG A 69 -3.19 -15.39 -7.46
C ARG A 69 -2.98 -13.99 -8.03
N ARG A 70 -3.18 -12.97 -7.19
CA ARG A 70 -2.90 -11.56 -7.51
C ARG A 70 -2.29 -10.87 -6.30
N ILE A 71 -1.53 -9.81 -6.54
CA ILE A 71 -0.93 -8.99 -5.51
C ILE A 71 -1.70 -7.65 -5.47
N PRO A 72 -2.12 -7.15 -4.29
CA PRO A 72 -2.69 -5.83 -4.19
C PRO A 72 -1.65 -4.77 -4.51
N GLU A 73 -2.05 -3.73 -5.23
CA GLU A 73 -1.19 -2.63 -5.65
C GLU A 73 -1.79 -1.28 -5.24
N GLY A 74 -0.96 -0.23 -5.28
CA GLY A 74 -1.42 1.15 -5.11
C GLY A 74 -2.17 1.41 -3.79
N PRO A 75 -3.33 2.07 -3.82
CA PRO A 75 -4.08 2.45 -2.62
C PRO A 75 -4.50 1.26 -1.75
N ALA A 76 -4.89 0.13 -2.36
CA ALA A 76 -5.29 -1.06 -1.60
C ALA A 76 -4.15 -1.60 -0.73
N LEU A 77 -2.93 -1.62 -1.27
CA LEU A 77 -1.74 -2.05 -0.56
C LEU A 77 -1.35 -1.10 0.58
N ALA A 78 -1.58 0.21 0.41
CA ALA A 78 -1.41 1.18 1.48
C ALA A 78 -2.43 0.96 2.60
N LEU A 79 -3.71 0.79 2.28
CA LEU A 79 -4.77 0.53 3.26
C LEU A 79 -4.53 -0.77 4.04
N LEU A 80 -4.15 -1.85 3.36
CA LEU A 80 -3.81 -3.13 4.01
C LEU A 80 -2.65 -3.00 5.01
N ARG A 81 -1.69 -2.10 4.76
CA ARG A 81 -0.61 -1.81 5.71
C ARG A 81 -1.08 -1.04 6.93
N VAL A 82 -1.98 -0.07 6.74
CA VAL A 82 -2.59 0.65 7.86
C VAL A 82 -3.39 -0.34 8.71
N ALA A 83 -4.23 -1.16 8.09
CA ALA A 83 -4.99 -2.21 8.76
C ALA A 83 -4.10 -3.22 9.51
N ALA A 84 -2.94 -3.57 8.96
CA ALA A 84 -1.99 -4.47 9.61
C ALA A 84 -1.35 -3.89 10.88
N LYS A 85 -1.16 -2.56 10.94
CA LYS A 85 -0.48 -1.85 12.04
C LYS A 85 -1.44 -1.27 13.08
N HIS A 86 -2.58 -0.76 12.61
CA HIS A 86 -3.57 -0.03 13.39
C HIS A 86 -4.98 -0.55 13.06
N PRO A 87 -5.30 -1.80 13.43
CA PRO A 87 -6.57 -2.42 13.09
C PRO A 87 -7.77 -1.69 13.72
N ASP A 88 -7.60 -1.19 14.93
CA ASP A 88 -8.54 -0.38 15.70
C ASP A 88 -8.95 0.90 14.97
N ILE A 89 -7.99 1.65 14.43
CA ILE A 89 -8.25 2.88 13.67
C ILE A 89 -9.04 2.58 12.39
N VAL A 90 -8.72 1.47 11.72
CA VAL A 90 -9.42 1.08 10.50
C VAL A 90 -10.86 0.65 10.80
N ILE A 91 -11.08 -0.09 11.88
CA ILE A 91 -12.42 -0.45 12.37
C ILE A 91 -13.21 0.82 12.69
N ASP A 92 -12.64 1.76 13.45
CA ASP A 92 -13.32 3.01 13.80
C ASP A 92 -13.65 3.86 12.56
N ALA A 93 -12.67 4.09 11.68
CA ALA A 93 -12.85 4.91 10.48
C ALA A 93 -13.88 4.34 9.50
N LEU A 94 -14.07 3.01 9.49
CA LEU A 94 -14.98 2.32 8.55
C LEU A 94 -16.31 1.93 9.19
N HIS A 95 -16.42 1.91 10.52
CA HIS A 95 -17.67 1.77 11.26
C HIS A 95 -18.26 3.13 11.70
N GLY A 96 -17.51 4.23 11.57
CA GLY A 96 -17.94 5.59 11.85
C GLY A 96 -19.11 6.05 10.98
N ARG A 97 -20.26 6.27 11.63
CA ARG A 97 -21.60 6.61 11.09
C ARG A 97 -22.37 5.48 10.40
N ARG A 98 -22.79 4.47 11.17
CA ARG A 98 -24.20 4.06 11.13
C ARG A 98 -24.96 4.80 12.24
N GLY A 99 -25.62 5.91 11.88
CA GLY A 99 -26.49 6.66 12.79
C GLY A 99 -26.04 8.09 13.05
N ALA A 100 -26.26 8.97 12.07
CA ALA A 100 -26.52 10.38 12.32
C ALA A 100 -27.57 10.81 11.30
N ALA A 101 -28.82 10.84 11.78
CA ALA A 101 -30.06 11.39 11.21
C ALA A 101 -30.35 11.16 9.73
#